data_AF-A0A3B0JI60-F1
#
_entry.id   AF-A0A3B0JI60-F1
#
_cell.length_a   1.000
_cell.length_b   1.000
_cell.length_c   1.000
_cell.angle_alpha   90.00
_cell.angle_beta   90.00
_cell.angle_gamma   90.00
#
_symmetry.space_group_name_H-M   'P 1'
#
loop_
_entity.id
_entity.type
_entity.pdbx_description
1 polymer ?
#
loop_
_entity_poly.entity_id
_entity_poly.type
_entity_poly.pdbx_seq_one_letter_code
_entity_poly.pdbx_strand_id
1 'polypeptide(L)'
;MSCGTKTLKISSFVLDFLCCVLAALTIAACAYALIAFSHSMAIRVPCIVAIVLGSLLFGSTIFGCVAALKESIRLTWIYAAILLALVFGQITVIFAQPINFELLANETIHSAWQGQLYRQGGMSYYEIKYHCCGMSGPSNYPDSGLRIPQSCYFNQNTTVTTDLYTVGCDRQLAAAFAKGTRWERIGDWSVVGVEMLSVMVAGLLAITLQNAERRRPYR
;
A
#
# COMPACT_ATOMS: atom_id res chain seq x y z
N MET A 1 -24.68 20.14 26.61
CA MET A 1 -24.47 19.09 25.59
C MET A 1 -24.86 17.75 26.19
N SER A 2 -25.60 16.91 25.46
CA SER A 2 -25.92 15.55 25.92
C SER A 2 -24.63 14.71 26.03
N CYS A 3 -24.60 13.75 26.96
CA CYS A 3 -23.51 12.78 27.12
C CYS A 3 -23.16 12.09 25.78
N GLY A 4 -24.18 11.74 24.97
CA GLY A 4 -23.99 11.07 23.68
C GLY A 4 -23.25 11.91 22.62
N THR A 5 -23.45 13.23 22.56
CA THR A 5 -22.76 14.09 21.59
C THR A 5 -21.26 14.20 21.90
N LYS A 6 -20.89 14.17 23.18
CA LYS A 6 -19.46 14.17 23.58
C LYS A 6 -18.77 12.88 23.16
N THR A 7 -19.42 11.73 23.35
CA THR A 7 -18.88 10.42 22.93
C THR A 7 -18.69 10.34 21.42
N LEU A 8 -19.66 10.80 20.62
CA LEU A 8 -19.55 10.81 19.16
C LEU A 8 -18.39 11.68 18.67
N LYS A 9 -18.17 12.83 19.29
CA LYS A 9 -17.04 13.72 18.95
C LYS A 9 -15.68 13.07 19.24
N ILE A 10 -15.53 12.48 20.41
CA ILE A 10 -14.30 11.77 20.79
C ILE A 10 -14.06 10.61 19.83
N SER A 11 -15.10 9.83 19.52
CA SER A 11 -15.01 8.74 18.54
C SER A 11 -14.60 9.23 17.16
N SER A 12 -15.17 10.33 16.67
CA SER A 12 -14.78 10.93 15.38
C SER A 12 -13.30 11.30 15.37
N PHE A 13 -12.81 11.95 16.42
CA PHE A 13 -11.40 12.36 16.50
C PHE A 13 -10.44 11.16 16.54
N VAL A 14 -10.80 10.11 17.27
CA VAL A 14 -9.99 8.88 17.33
C VAL A 14 -9.96 8.19 15.96
N LEU A 15 -11.10 8.09 15.27
CA LEU A 15 -11.18 7.47 13.95
C LEU A 15 -10.45 8.31 12.89
N ASP A 16 -10.57 9.63 12.92
CA ASP A 16 -9.81 10.54 12.06
C ASP A 16 -8.30 10.38 12.25
N PHE A 17 -7.85 10.24 13.51
CA PHE A 17 -6.45 9.97 13.81
C PHE A 17 -5.99 8.61 13.27
N LEU A 18 -6.80 7.56 13.40
CA LEU A 18 -6.50 6.24 12.83
C LEU A 18 -6.45 6.29 11.30
N CYS A 19 -7.40 6.94 10.64
CA CYS A 19 -7.38 7.18 9.19
C CYS A 19 -6.10 7.92 8.76
N CYS A 20 -5.69 8.93 9.53
CA CYS A 20 -4.49 9.72 9.26
C CYS A 20 -3.22 8.86 9.30
N VAL A 21 -3.07 8.04 10.34
CA VAL A 21 -1.92 7.14 10.50
C VAL A 21 -1.90 6.09 9.39
N LEU A 22 -3.04 5.46 9.10
CA LEU A 22 -3.13 4.46 8.05
C LEU A 22 -2.83 5.07 6.67
N ALA A 23 -3.36 6.26 6.37
CA ALA A 23 -3.06 6.99 5.14
C ALA A 23 -1.55 7.31 5.00
N ALA A 24 -0.90 7.74 6.08
CA ALA A 24 0.53 8.03 6.06
C ALA A 24 1.36 6.75 5.81
N LEU A 25 0.97 5.63 6.42
CA LEU A 25 1.63 4.33 6.21
C LEU A 25 1.45 3.83 4.78
N THR A 26 0.26 3.95 4.18
CA THR A 26 0.02 3.55 2.78
C THR A 26 0.84 4.40 1.81
N ILE A 27 0.89 5.72 2.00
CA ILE A 27 1.71 6.63 1.20
C ILE A 27 3.19 6.24 1.30
N ALA A 28 3.71 6.00 2.51
CA ALA A 28 5.11 5.64 2.73
C ALA A 28 5.46 4.29 2.08
N ALA A 29 4.60 3.28 2.24
CA ALA A 29 4.79 1.96 1.64
C ALA A 29 4.80 2.03 0.11
N CYS A 30 3.84 2.74 -0.49
CA CYS A 30 3.77 2.91 -1.94
C CYS A 30 4.94 3.72 -2.50
N ALA A 31 5.40 4.76 -1.79
CA ALA A 31 6.58 5.53 -2.17
C ALA A 31 7.85 4.65 -2.16
N TYR A 32 8.02 3.81 -1.13
CA TYR A 32 9.11 2.84 -1.09
C TYR A 32 9.04 1.84 -2.24
N ALA A 33 7.85 1.29 -2.52
CA ALA A 33 7.66 0.34 -3.62
C ALA A 33 7.99 0.95 -5.00
N LEU A 34 7.64 2.22 -5.24
CA LEU A 34 7.99 2.95 -6.47
C LEU A 34 9.50 3.13 -6.66
N ILE A 35 10.24 3.35 -5.57
CA ILE A 35 11.70 3.49 -5.60
C ILE A 35 12.36 2.13 -5.83
N ALA A 36 11.87 1.08 -5.16
CA ALA A 36 12.43 -0.27 -5.23
C ALA A 36 12.15 -0.96 -6.58
N PHE A 37 10.99 -0.70 -7.20
CA PHE A 37 10.53 -1.40 -8.41
C PHE A 37 10.20 -0.44 -9.57
N SER A 38 11.04 0.57 -9.79
CA SER A 38 10.81 1.68 -10.73
C SER A 38 10.50 1.28 -12.19
N HIS A 39 10.97 0.10 -12.63
CA HIS A 39 10.77 -0.40 -13.99
C HIS A 39 9.44 -1.14 -14.22
N SER A 40 8.70 -1.47 -13.16
CA SER A 40 7.51 -2.33 -13.25
C SER A 40 6.24 -1.50 -13.41
N MET A 41 5.68 -1.43 -14.62
CA MET A 41 4.42 -0.68 -14.87
C MET A 41 3.25 -1.23 -14.04
N ALA A 42 3.20 -2.54 -13.81
CA ALA A 42 2.15 -3.17 -13.01
C ALA A 42 2.17 -2.78 -11.52
N ILE A 43 3.32 -2.31 -11.00
CA ILE A 43 3.45 -1.79 -9.63
C ILE A 43 3.31 -0.27 -9.63
N ARG A 44 3.84 0.39 -10.67
CA ARG A 44 3.88 1.85 -10.74
C ARG A 44 2.49 2.48 -10.77
N VAL A 45 1.58 1.94 -11.59
CA VAL A 45 0.21 2.48 -11.70
C VAL A 45 -0.57 2.36 -10.38
N PRO A 46 -0.71 1.18 -9.74
CA PRO A 46 -1.43 1.08 -8.47
C PRO A 46 -0.81 1.94 -7.38
N CYS A 47 0.51 1.95 -7.24
CA CYS A 47 1.17 2.74 -6.18
C CYS A 47 0.93 4.25 -6.35
N ILE A 48 0.93 4.77 -7.59
CA ILE A 48 0.62 6.18 -7.83
C ILE A 48 -0.84 6.49 -7.45
N VAL A 49 -1.79 5.64 -7.86
CA VAL A 49 -3.21 5.82 -7.54
C VAL A 49 -3.43 5.75 -6.03
N ALA A 50 -2.79 4.80 -5.35
CA ALA A 50 -2.85 4.65 -3.90
C ALA A 50 -2.27 5.86 -3.16
N ILE A 51 -1.17 6.44 -3.64
CA ILE A 51 -0.61 7.68 -3.06
C ILE A 51 -1.60 8.84 -3.21
N VAL A 52 -2.24 8.99 -4.38
CA VAL A 52 -3.23 10.05 -4.61
C VAL A 52 -4.42 9.88 -3.66
N LEU A 53 -5.03 8.69 -3.62
CA LEU A 53 -6.15 8.42 -2.72
C LEU A 53 -5.76 8.58 -1.24
N GLY A 54 -4.59 8.07 -0.84
CA GLY A 54 -4.05 8.23 0.51
C GLY A 54 -3.83 9.69 0.88
N SER A 55 -3.35 10.51 -0.04
CA SER A 55 -3.15 11.95 0.19
C SER A 55 -4.47 12.70 0.38
N LEU A 56 -5.51 12.33 -0.38
CA LEU A 56 -6.85 12.89 -0.23
C LEU A 56 -7.48 12.46 1.11
N LEU A 57 -7.30 11.20 1.50
CA LEU A 57 -7.72 10.69 2.80
C LEU A 57 -7.02 11.44 3.93
N PHE A 58 -5.69 11.58 3.87
CA PHE A 58 -4.91 12.32 4.85
C PHE A 58 -5.43 13.77 4.99
N GLY A 59 -5.64 14.47 3.87
CA GLY A 59 -6.23 15.81 3.86
C GLY A 59 -7.64 15.85 4.47
N SER A 60 -8.47 14.83 4.21
CA SER A 60 -9.84 14.74 4.73
C SER A 60 -9.90 14.69 6.25
N THR A 61 -8.87 14.17 6.93
CA THR A 61 -8.82 14.11 8.40
C THR A 61 -8.76 15.49 9.06
N ILE A 62 -8.17 16.48 8.37
CA ILE A 62 -8.17 17.88 8.81
C ILE A 62 -9.59 18.43 8.76
N PHE A 63 -10.33 18.15 7.68
CA PHE A 63 -11.73 18.53 7.55
C PHE A 63 -12.61 17.84 8.60
N GLY A 64 -12.34 16.57 8.91
CA GLY A 64 -13.02 15.80 9.98
C GLY A 64 -12.86 16.48 11.35
N CYS A 65 -11.62 16.80 11.73
CA CYS A 65 -11.31 17.54 12.96
C CYS A 65 -12.04 18.90 13.03
N VAL A 66 -11.99 19.69 11.96
CA VAL A 66 -12.65 21.01 11.90
C VAL A 66 -14.18 20.87 11.96
N ALA A 67 -14.75 19.86 11.31
CA ALA A 67 -16.19 19.58 11.36
C ALA A 67 -16.64 19.23 12.78
N ALA A 68 -15.90 18.38 13.49
CA ALA A 68 -16.21 17.98 14.86
C ALA A 68 -16.10 19.14 15.87
N LEU A 69 -15.11 20.02 15.69
CA LEU A 69 -14.90 21.20 16.53
C LEU A 69 -15.95 22.28 16.30
N LYS A 70 -16.25 22.62 15.04
CA LYS A 70 -17.20 23.68 14.70
C LYS A 70 -18.67 23.30 14.89
N GLU A 71 -18.97 22.02 15.13
CA GLU A 71 -20.34 21.49 15.21
C GLU A 71 -21.22 21.89 14.02
N SER A 72 -20.59 22.08 12.85
CA SER A 72 -21.29 22.56 11.66
C SER A 72 -21.89 21.39 10.90
N ILE A 73 -23.21 21.28 10.92
CA ILE A 73 -23.98 20.22 10.24
C ILE A 73 -23.58 20.09 8.77
N ARG A 74 -23.49 21.22 8.05
CA ARG A 74 -23.13 21.21 6.62
C ARG A 74 -21.71 20.67 6.40
N LEU A 75 -20.76 21.07 7.26
CA LEU A 75 -19.38 20.61 7.15
C LEU A 75 -19.26 19.11 7.43
N THR A 76 -19.99 18.59 8.42
CA THR A 76 -20.01 17.16 8.75
C THR A 76 -20.59 16.31 7.61
N TRP A 77 -21.65 16.78 6.94
CA TRP A 77 -22.20 16.09 5.75
C TRP A 77 -21.25 16.09 4.55
N ILE A 78 -20.57 17.21 4.29
CA ILE A 78 -19.57 17.30 3.22
C ILE A 78 -18.41 16.34 3.50
N TYR A 79 -17.90 16.33 4.74
CA TYR A 79 -16.86 15.39 5.15
C TYR A 79 -17.29 13.93 4.98
N ALA A 80 -18.50 13.56 5.43
CA ALA A 80 -19.03 12.21 5.24
C ALA A 80 -19.16 11.83 3.75
N ALA A 81 -19.58 12.77 2.89
CA ALA A 81 -19.66 12.55 1.45
C ALA A 81 -18.28 12.38 0.80
N ILE A 82 -17.27 13.14 1.24
CA ILE A 82 -15.88 12.98 0.77
C ILE A 82 -15.34 11.61 1.13
N LEU A 83 -15.49 11.18 2.40
CA LEU A 83 -15.05 9.85 2.81
C LEU A 83 -15.77 8.74 2.05
N LEU A 84 -17.09 8.87 1.85
CA LEU A 84 -17.85 7.91 1.06
C LEU A 84 -17.32 7.80 -0.37
N ALA A 85 -17.00 8.93 -1.01
CA ALA A 85 -16.42 8.95 -2.35
C ALA A 85 -15.02 8.29 -2.37
N LEU A 86 -14.20 8.49 -1.33
CA LEU A 86 -12.90 7.84 -1.20
C LEU A 86 -13.04 6.32 -1.03
N VAL A 87 -13.97 5.85 -0.21
CA VAL A 87 -14.27 4.41 -0.06
C VAL A 87 -14.62 3.80 -1.42
N PHE A 88 -15.51 4.42 -2.18
CA PHE A 88 -15.85 3.92 -3.53
C PHE A 88 -14.62 3.92 -4.47
N GLY A 89 -13.80 4.97 -4.40
CA GLY A 89 -12.54 5.03 -5.16
C GLY A 89 -11.58 3.90 -4.79
N GLN A 90 -11.38 3.62 -3.51
CA GLN A 90 -10.50 2.54 -3.05
C GLN A 90 -11.05 1.17 -3.46
N ILE A 91 -12.35 0.93 -3.26
CA ILE A 91 -12.99 -0.33 -3.65
C ILE A 91 -12.84 -0.58 -5.15
N THR A 92 -13.07 0.43 -6.01
CA THR A 92 -12.94 0.25 -7.46
C THR A 92 -11.50 -0.11 -7.85
N VAL A 93 -10.49 0.50 -7.25
CA VAL A 93 -9.08 0.18 -7.49
C VAL A 93 -8.74 -1.25 -7.04
N ILE A 94 -9.20 -1.67 -5.86
CA ILE A 94 -8.97 -3.03 -5.34
C ILE A 94 -9.52 -4.10 -6.29
N PHE A 95 -10.70 -3.87 -6.90
CA PHE A 95 -11.31 -4.82 -7.82
C PHE A 95 -10.78 -4.73 -9.25
N ALA A 96 -10.30 -3.57 -9.69
CA ALA A 96 -9.82 -3.37 -11.06
C ALA A 96 -8.47 -4.04 -11.37
N GLN A 97 -7.73 -4.48 -10.35
CA GLN A 97 -6.39 -5.04 -10.52
C GLN A 97 -6.26 -6.50 -10.04
N PRO A 98 -6.66 -7.49 -10.86
CA PRO A 98 -6.17 -8.85 -10.71
C PRO A 98 -4.71 -8.90 -11.15
N ILE A 99 -3.77 -8.74 -10.22
CA ILE A 99 -2.33 -8.81 -10.53
C ILE A 99 -1.91 -10.29 -10.61
N ASN A 100 -1.38 -10.72 -11.76
CA ASN A 100 -0.73 -12.01 -11.92
C ASN A 100 0.72 -11.92 -11.45
N PHE A 101 0.97 -12.28 -10.18
CA PHE A 101 2.26 -12.08 -9.51
C PHE A 101 3.42 -12.86 -10.14
N GLU A 102 3.16 -14.08 -10.62
CA GLU A 102 4.14 -14.91 -11.32
C GLU A 102 4.63 -14.22 -12.62
N LEU A 103 3.70 -13.64 -13.38
CA LEU A 103 4.01 -12.95 -14.62
C LEU A 103 4.84 -11.69 -14.35
N LEU A 104 4.46 -10.92 -13.32
CA LEU A 104 5.18 -9.74 -12.89
C LEU A 104 6.60 -10.05 -12.38
N ALA A 105 6.75 -11.12 -11.59
CA ALA A 105 8.06 -11.59 -11.12
C ALA A 105 8.93 -12.03 -12.30
N ASN A 106 8.35 -12.75 -13.27
CA ASN A 106 9.09 -13.21 -14.43
C ASN A 106 9.53 -12.03 -15.33
N GLU A 107 8.66 -11.06 -15.60
CA GLU A 107 9.00 -9.87 -16.40
C GLU A 107 10.11 -9.03 -15.75
N THR A 108 10.06 -8.86 -14.43
CA THR A 108 11.06 -8.09 -13.67
C THR A 108 12.42 -8.76 -13.65
N ILE A 109 12.46 -10.06 -13.35
CA ILE A 109 13.70 -10.87 -13.40
C ILE A 109 14.22 -10.96 -14.84
N HIS A 110 13.35 -11.14 -15.84
CA HIS A 110 13.76 -11.17 -17.23
C HIS A 110 14.41 -9.84 -17.66
N SER A 111 13.83 -8.70 -17.29
CA SER A 111 14.44 -7.39 -17.55
C SER A 111 15.79 -7.22 -16.85
N ALA A 112 15.92 -7.69 -15.60
CA ALA A 112 17.17 -7.66 -14.86
C ALA A 112 18.24 -8.58 -15.49
N TRP A 113 17.82 -9.73 -16.04
CA TRP A 113 18.69 -10.68 -16.75
C TRP A 113 19.23 -10.09 -18.05
N GLN A 114 18.36 -9.44 -18.85
CA GLN A 114 18.80 -8.72 -20.05
C GLN A 114 19.80 -7.61 -19.70
N GLY A 115 19.57 -6.91 -18.60
CA GLY A 115 20.52 -5.95 -18.03
C GLY A 115 21.86 -6.61 -17.70
N GLN A 116 21.86 -7.77 -17.05
CA GLN A 116 23.07 -8.54 -16.71
C GLN A 116 23.87 -8.98 -17.94
N LEU A 117 23.18 -9.38 -19.02
CA LEU A 117 23.79 -9.79 -20.29
C LEU A 117 24.48 -8.61 -20.99
N TYR A 118 23.87 -7.41 -20.96
CA TYR A 118 24.41 -6.22 -21.60
C TYR A 118 25.45 -5.49 -20.74
N ARG A 119 25.19 -5.35 -19.44
CA ARG A 119 26.02 -4.66 -18.46
C ARG A 119 26.05 -5.48 -17.16
N GLN A 120 27.19 -6.12 -16.90
CA GLN A 120 27.39 -6.91 -15.67
C GLN A 120 26.97 -6.09 -14.42
N GLY A 121 26.09 -6.66 -13.60
CA GLY A 121 25.56 -6.06 -12.37
C GLY A 121 24.04 -5.88 -12.32
N GLY A 122 23.30 -6.13 -13.41
CA GLY A 122 21.84 -6.03 -13.44
C GLY A 122 21.10 -6.97 -12.47
N MET A 123 21.67 -8.14 -12.17
CA MET A 123 21.06 -9.13 -11.27
C MET A 123 21.47 -9.02 -9.80
N SER A 124 22.62 -8.40 -9.50
CA SER A 124 23.25 -8.51 -8.18
C SER A 124 22.37 -7.98 -7.03
N TYR A 125 21.51 -6.99 -7.28
CA TYR A 125 20.54 -6.51 -6.30
C TYR A 125 19.56 -7.62 -5.89
N TYR A 126 18.97 -8.32 -6.86
CA TYR A 126 17.95 -9.33 -6.62
C TYR A 126 18.53 -10.57 -5.96
N GLU A 127 19.71 -11.00 -6.41
CA GLU A 127 20.41 -12.17 -5.87
C GLU A 127 20.76 -12.00 -4.40
N ILE A 128 21.25 -10.82 -4.01
CA ILE A 128 21.56 -10.50 -2.62
C ILE A 128 20.29 -10.33 -1.79
N LYS A 129 19.28 -9.61 -2.32
CA LYS A 129 18.04 -9.29 -1.59
C LYS A 129 17.16 -10.52 -1.32
N TYR A 130 17.07 -11.44 -2.27
CA TYR A 130 16.15 -12.57 -2.25
C TYR A 130 16.84 -13.93 -2.08
N HIS A 131 18.16 -13.94 -1.87
CA HIS A 131 18.95 -15.17 -1.68
C HIS A 131 18.69 -16.20 -2.79
N CYS A 132 18.83 -15.72 -4.03
CA CYS A 132 18.58 -16.47 -5.25
C CYS A 132 19.76 -16.31 -6.22
N CYS A 133 19.85 -17.17 -7.24
CA CYS A 133 20.89 -17.04 -8.26
C CYS A 133 20.34 -17.28 -9.66
N GLY A 134 20.68 -16.38 -10.58
CA GLY A 134 20.25 -16.46 -11.97
C GLY A 134 18.74 -16.29 -12.15
N MET A 135 18.29 -16.42 -13.40
CA MET A 135 16.87 -16.24 -13.75
C MET A 135 16.01 -17.37 -13.16
N SER A 136 16.24 -18.60 -13.60
CA SER A 136 15.59 -19.84 -13.12
C SER A 136 16.50 -20.68 -12.23
N GLY A 137 17.80 -20.39 -12.22
CA GLY A 137 18.80 -21.04 -11.36
C GLY A 137 20.24 -20.64 -11.69
N PRO A 138 21.21 -21.13 -10.91
CA PRO A 138 22.62 -20.77 -11.08
C PRO A 138 23.22 -21.22 -12.41
N SER A 139 22.64 -22.24 -13.08
CA SER A 139 23.09 -22.70 -14.39
C SER A 139 22.92 -21.67 -15.50
N ASN A 140 22.01 -20.69 -15.35
CA ASN A 140 21.79 -19.67 -16.37
C ASN A 140 23.06 -18.86 -16.69
N TYR A 141 23.97 -18.69 -15.71
CA TYR A 141 25.25 -18.03 -15.92
C TYR A 141 26.18 -18.80 -16.87
N PRO A 142 26.62 -20.03 -16.55
CA PRO A 142 27.47 -20.80 -17.45
C PRO A 142 26.80 -21.09 -18.79
N ASP A 143 25.48 -21.32 -18.83
CA ASP A 143 24.72 -21.53 -20.07
C ASP A 143 24.78 -20.30 -21.01
N SER A 144 24.93 -19.10 -20.42
CA SER A 144 25.07 -17.83 -21.17
C SER A 144 26.54 -17.40 -21.38
N GLY A 145 27.50 -18.28 -21.08
CA GLY A 145 28.94 -17.97 -21.20
C GLY A 145 29.48 -17.04 -20.10
N LEU A 146 28.71 -16.79 -19.05
CA LEU A 146 29.09 -15.94 -17.92
C LEU A 146 29.56 -16.78 -16.72
N ARG A 147 30.41 -16.19 -15.88
CA ARG A 147 30.75 -16.79 -14.58
C ARG A 147 29.69 -16.41 -13.55
N ILE A 148 29.41 -17.33 -12.63
CA ILE A 148 28.52 -17.07 -11.51
C ILE A 148 29.11 -15.93 -10.65
N PRO A 149 28.38 -14.82 -10.44
CA PRO A 149 28.88 -13.68 -9.69
C PRO A 149 28.92 -13.96 -8.19
N GLN A 150 29.67 -13.15 -7.44
CA GLN A 150 29.74 -13.25 -5.98
C GLN A 150 28.38 -13.00 -5.31
N SER A 151 27.48 -12.25 -5.96
CA SER A 151 26.11 -11.98 -5.47
C SER A 151 25.25 -13.24 -5.30
N CYS A 152 25.60 -14.34 -5.99
CA CYS A 152 24.93 -15.64 -5.86
C CYS A 152 25.37 -16.46 -4.64
N TYR A 153 26.37 -16.00 -3.87
CA TYR A 153 26.90 -16.74 -2.73
C TYR A 153 26.48 -16.07 -1.43
N PHE A 154 26.16 -16.88 -0.42
CA PHE A 154 26.03 -16.45 0.96
C PHE A 154 27.35 -15.78 1.41
N ASN A 155 27.25 -14.63 2.09
CA ASN A 155 28.39 -13.75 2.44
C ASN A 155 29.27 -13.29 1.25
N GLN A 156 28.81 -13.45 0.02
CA GLN A 156 29.55 -13.08 -1.20
C GLN A 156 30.91 -13.80 -1.36
N ASN A 157 31.05 -14.96 -0.71
CA ASN A 157 32.30 -15.71 -0.72
C ASN A 157 32.23 -16.87 -1.73
N THR A 158 32.94 -16.72 -2.85
CA THR A 158 32.98 -17.71 -3.94
C THR A 158 33.82 -18.96 -3.62
N THR A 159 34.54 -18.96 -2.50
CA THR A 159 35.40 -20.11 -2.11
C THR A 159 34.62 -21.26 -1.49
N VAL A 160 33.40 -20.99 -1.00
CA VAL A 160 32.56 -21.97 -0.32
C VAL A 160 31.41 -22.35 -1.25
N THR A 161 31.48 -23.54 -1.86
CA THR A 161 30.47 -23.99 -2.83
C THR A 161 29.12 -24.30 -2.20
N THR A 162 29.07 -24.59 -0.90
CA THR A 162 27.82 -24.79 -0.14
C THR A 162 27.02 -23.50 0.04
N ASP A 163 27.66 -22.35 -0.14
CA ASP A 163 27.05 -21.03 0.04
C ASP A 163 26.33 -20.54 -1.23
N LEU A 164 26.44 -21.27 -2.34
CA LEU A 164 25.77 -20.93 -3.60
C LEU A 164 24.25 -21.10 -3.48
N TYR A 165 23.48 -20.06 -3.81
CA TYR A 165 22.03 -20.17 -3.89
C TYR A 165 21.63 -21.09 -5.05
N THR A 166 20.81 -22.11 -4.74
CA THR A 166 20.36 -23.11 -5.71
C THR A 166 19.02 -22.78 -6.34
N VAL A 167 18.30 -21.79 -5.81
CA VAL A 167 16.96 -21.40 -6.25
C VAL A 167 17.04 -20.21 -7.21
N GLY A 168 16.27 -20.27 -8.31
CA GLY A 168 16.11 -19.17 -9.26
C GLY A 168 15.43 -17.94 -8.65
N CYS A 169 15.80 -16.76 -9.16
CA CYS A 169 15.22 -15.50 -8.70
C CYS A 169 13.77 -15.30 -9.13
N ASP A 170 13.34 -15.93 -10.23
CA ASP A 170 11.94 -15.96 -10.68
C ASP A 170 10.99 -16.44 -9.57
N ARG A 171 11.28 -17.59 -8.96
CA ARG A 171 10.45 -18.21 -7.92
C ARG A 171 10.49 -17.46 -6.61
N GLN A 172 11.68 -17.03 -6.18
CA GLN A 172 11.83 -16.30 -4.91
C GLN A 172 11.16 -14.92 -4.99
N LEU A 173 11.26 -14.24 -6.13
CA LEU A 173 10.59 -12.97 -6.33
C LEU A 173 9.08 -13.13 -6.43
N ALA A 174 8.58 -14.17 -7.11
CA ALA A 174 7.15 -14.47 -7.15
C ALA A 174 6.58 -14.71 -5.74
N ALA A 175 7.28 -15.51 -4.92
CA ALA A 175 6.92 -15.75 -3.53
C ALA A 175 6.95 -14.46 -2.69
N ALA A 176 7.97 -13.61 -2.89
CA ALA A 176 8.07 -12.32 -2.21
C ALA A 176 6.92 -11.37 -2.59
N PHE A 177 6.57 -11.27 -3.87
CA PHE A 177 5.43 -10.48 -4.35
C PHE A 177 4.10 -11.02 -3.84
N ALA A 178 3.89 -12.34 -3.83
CA ALA A 178 2.69 -12.95 -3.27
C ALA A 178 2.54 -12.62 -1.77
N LYS A 179 3.65 -12.62 -1.01
CA LYS A 179 3.62 -12.23 0.40
C LYS A 179 3.37 -10.72 0.58
N GLY A 180 4.09 -9.86 -0.15
CA GLY A 180 3.96 -8.41 -0.04
C GLY A 180 2.54 -7.93 -0.35
N THR A 181 1.99 -8.39 -1.46
CA THR A 181 0.63 -8.02 -1.91
C THR A 181 -0.46 -8.53 -0.97
N ARG A 182 -0.25 -9.66 -0.28
CA ARG A 182 -1.17 -10.10 0.78
C ARG A 182 -1.22 -9.09 1.92
N TRP A 183 -0.07 -8.55 2.35
CA TRP A 183 -0.02 -7.53 3.40
C TRP A 183 -0.62 -6.21 2.94
N GLU A 184 -0.33 -5.79 1.70
CA GLU A 184 -0.96 -4.60 1.10
C GLU A 184 -2.47 -4.75 1.06
N ARG A 185 -3.00 -5.89 0.58
CA ARG A 185 -4.43 -6.15 0.54
C ARG A 185 -5.07 -6.09 1.93
N ILE A 186 -4.43 -6.68 2.94
CA ILE A 186 -4.92 -6.58 4.33
C ILE A 186 -4.92 -5.11 4.79
N GLY A 187 -3.88 -4.36 4.45
CA GLY A 187 -3.78 -2.92 4.68
C GLY A 187 -4.94 -2.16 4.05
N ASP A 188 -5.17 -2.32 2.75
CA ASP A 188 -6.22 -1.64 2.00
C ASP A 188 -7.62 -1.91 2.58
N TRP A 189 -7.94 -3.17 2.87
CA TRP A 189 -9.21 -3.53 3.51
C TRP A 189 -9.34 -2.96 4.93
N SER A 190 -8.23 -2.83 5.66
CA SER A 190 -8.23 -2.17 6.97
C SER A 190 -8.54 -0.68 6.87
N VAL A 191 -8.01 0.01 5.85
CA VAL A 191 -8.31 1.44 5.60
C VAL A 191 -9.79 1.63 5.28
N VAL A 192 -10.31 0.84 4.32
CA VAL A 192 -11.73 0.87 3.94
C VAL A 192 -12.63 0.62 5.16
N GLY A 193 -12.29 -0.34 6.01
CA GLY A 193 -13.05 -0.67 7.21
C GLY A 193 -13.10 0.50 8.21
N VAL A 194 -11.97 1.15 8.46
CA VAL A 194 -11.91 2.31 9.38
C VAL A 194 -12.63 3.52 8.78
N GLU A 195 -12.46 3.80 7.49
CA GLU A 195 -13.19 4.88 6.80
C GLU A 195 -14.70 4.70 6.86
N MET A 196 -15.20 3.48 6.64
CA MET A 196 -16.64 3.18 6.76
C MET A 196 -17.16 3.44 8.17
N LEU A 197 -16.37 3.12 9.19
CA LEU A 197 -16.69 3.44 10.58
C LEU A 197 -16.72 4.96 10.81
N SER A 198 -15.76 5.69 10.25
CA SER A 198 -15.70 7.16 10.29
C SER A 198 -16.94 7.78 9.63
N VAL A 199 -17.35 7.30 8.45
CA VAL A 199 -18.58 7.74 7.75
C VAL A 199 -19.80 7.52 8.63
N MET A 200 -19.93 6.34 9.25
CA MET A 200 -21.05 6.02 10.13
C MET A 200 -21.12 6.96 11.33
N VAL A 201 -19.99 7.17 12.03
CA VAL A 201 -19.93 8.07 13.19
C VAL A 201 -20.20 9.52 12.80
N ALA A 202 -19.65 9.98 11.68
CA ALA A 202 -19.89 11.31 11.14
C ALA A 202 -21.37 11.53 10.77
N GLY A 203 -22.01 10.54 10.15
CA GLY A 203 -23.44 10.57 9.85
C GLY A 203 -24.29 10.68 11.11
N LEU A 204 -24.00 9.86 12.13
CA LEU A 204 -24.66 9.94 13.44
C LEU A 204 -24.44 11.30 14.10
N LEU A 205 -23.23 11.85 14.05
CA LEU A 205 -22.93 13.19 14.55
C LEU A 205 -23.75 14.26 13.81
N ALA A 206 -23.82 14.19 12.48
CA ALA A 206 -24.59 15.15 11.68
C ALA A 206 -26.10 15.10 12.01
N ILE A 207 -26.68 13.90 12.12
CA ILE A 207 -28.09 13.70 12.47
C ILE A 207 -28.38 14.21 13.88
N THR A 208 -27.50 13.92 14.84
CA THR A 208 -27.68 14.40 16.23
C THR A 208 -27.60 15.92 16.33
N LEU A 209 -26.68 16.56 15.59
CA LEU A 209 -26.60 18.02 15.51
C LEU A 209 -27.84 18.64 14.85
N GLN A 210 -28.34 18.06 13.75
CA GLN A 210 -29.59 18.51 13.11
C GLN A 210 -30.79 18.41 14.05
N ASN A 211 -30.91 17.29 14.76
CA ASN A 211 -32.01 17.10 15.73
C ASN A 211 -31.90 18.08 16.90
N ALA A 212 -30.69 18.43 17.33
CA ALA A 212 -30.49 19.44 18.36
C ALA A 212 -30.86 20.85 17.85
N GLU A 213 -30.51 21.19 16.61
CA GLU A 213 -30.88 22.47 15.99
C GLU A 213 -32.40 22.61 15.82
N ARG A 214 -33.08 21.57 15.31
CA ARG A 214 -34.55 21.55 15.19
C ARG A 214 -35.28 21.69 16.52
N ARG A 215 -34.66 21.27 17.63
CA ARG A 215 -35.24 21.39 18.99
C ARG A 215 -34.97 22.73 19.66
N ARG A 216 -34.08 23.58 19.13
CA ARG A 216 -33.80 24.91 19.67
C ARG A 216 -35.04 25.81 19.83
N PRO A 217 -36.00 25.88 18.89
CA PRO A 217 -37.17 26.74 19.07
C PRO A 217 -38.15 26.29 20.16
N TYR A 218 -38.03 25.06 20.69
CA TYR A 218 -38.91 24.51 21.73
C TYR A 218 -38.31 24.57 23.13
N ARG A 219 -37.19 25.28 23.32
CA ARG A 219 -36.43 25.34 24.56
C ARG A 219 -36.10 26.77 24.93
#